data_AF-A0A6B0X3M9-F1
#
_entry.id   AF-A0A6B0X3M9-F1
#
_cell.length_a   1.000
_cell.length_b   1.000
_cell.length_c   1.000
_cell.angle_alpha   90.00
_cell.angle_beta   90.00
_cell.angle_gamma   90.00
#
_symmetry.space_group_name_H-M   'P 1'
#
loop_
_entity.id
_entity.type
_entity.pdbx_description
1 polymer ?
#
loop_
_entity_poly.entity_id
_entity_poly.type
_entity_poly.pdbx_seq_one_letter_code
_entity_poly.pdbx_strand_id
1 'polypeptide(L)'
;MQSYPYPEYDGVRSIVLGIIVSILTCGIYYFYWQYKQMETLNAWLGREEYNFWLWLVLYILTCSIFELYYEYKMAKGINEIQESNSLRENKDLALICVLVSIFSLGLAATAIQQWEVNKFYGESADG
;
A
#
# COMPACT_ATOMS: atom_id res chain seq x y z
N MET A 1 -0.01 -5.45 25.53
CA MET A 1 -0.34 -4.59 24.38
C MET A 1 0.83 -4.66 23.44
N GLN A 2 0.65 -5.25 22.27
CA GLN A 2 1.69 -5.26 21.23
C GLN A 2 1.80 -3.83 20.71
N SER A 3 2.91 -3.15 20.97
CA SER A 3 3.10 -1.77 20.53
C SER A 3 3.55 -1.77 19.08
N TYR A 4 2.63 -1.53 18.16
CA TYR A 4 2.96 -1.35 16.75
C TYR A 4 3.69 -0.03 16.50
N PRO A 5 4.62 0.03 15.53
CA PRO A 5 5.34 1.25 15.20
C PRO A 5 4.44 2.31 14.53
N TYR A 6 3.29 1.90 13.99
CA TYR A 6 2.26 2.77 13.44
C TYR A 6 0.90 2.39 14.05
N PRO A 7 0.03 3.35 14.40
CA PRO A 7 -1.24 3.05 15.04
C PRO A 7 -2.17 2.19 14.16
N GLU A 8 -2.74 1.15 14.74
CA GLU A 8 -3.62 0.19 14.05
C GLU A 8 -4.84 0.85 13.41
N TYR A 9 -5.51 1.78 14.11
CA TYR A 9 -6.67 2.51 13.60
C TYR A 9 -6.36 3.34 12.34
N ASP A 10 -5.08 3.67 12.12
CA ASP A 10 -4.60 4.37 10.92
C ASP A 10 -3.90 3.42 9.95
N GLY A 11 -3.42 2.24 10.35
CA GLY A 11 -2.69 1.30 9.48
C GLY A 11 -3.61 0.32 8.76
N VAL A 12 -4.59 -0.19 9.49
CA VAL A 12 -5.59 -1.15 9.03
C VAL A 12 -6.69 -0.42 8.26
N ARG A 13 -7.07 -0.97 7.09
CA ARG A 13 -8.18 -0.43 6.29
C ARG A 13 -8.99 -1.55 5.65
N SER A 14 -10.31 -1.33 5.61
CA SER A 14 -11.23 -2.16 4.84
C SER A 14 -11.02 -1.92 3.33
N ILE A 15 -10.63 -2.98 2.62
CA ILE A 15 -10.33 -2.93 1.19
C ILE A 15 -11.59 -2.62 0.38
N VAL A 16 -12.71 -3.25 0.74
CA VAL A 16 -14.00 -3.08 0.05
C VAL A 16 -14.47 -1.64 0.16
N LEU A 17 -14.46 -1.07 1.37
CA LEU A 17 -14.79 0.34 1.58
C LEU A 17 -13.82 1.25 0.83
N GLY A 18 -12.53 0.96 0.86
CA GLY A 18 -11.53 1.75 0.15
C GLY A 18 -11.80 1.83 -1.36
N ILE A 19 -12.16 0.70 -1.98
CA ILE A 19 -12.51 0.64 -3.41
C ILE A 19 -13.78 1.46 -3.68
N ILE A 20 -14.84 1.26 -2.90
CA ILE A 20 -16.12 1.97 -3.08
C ILE A 20 -15.92 3.47 -2.96
N VAL A 21 -15.23 3.93 -1.91
CA VAL A 21 -14.99 5.35 -1.67
C VAL A 21 -14.08 5.94 -2.75
N SER A 22 -13.09 5.18 -3.26
CA SER A 22 -12.28 5.60 -4.41
C SER A 22 -13.14 5.87 -5.64
N ILE A 23 -14.09 5.00 -5.95
CA ILE A 23 -14.99 5.18 -7.10
C ILE A 23 -15.93 6.38 -6.86
N LEU A 24 -16.53 6.47 -5.68
CA LEU A 24 -17.47 7.55 -5.34
C LEU A 24 -16.81 8.93 -5.32
N THR A 25 -15.53 9.00 -4.96
CA THR A 25 -14.75 10.25 -4.94
C THR A 25 -13.98 10.50 -6.23
N CYS A 26 -14.30 9.77 -7.32
CA CYS A 26 -13.63 9.90 -8.62
C CYS A 26 -12.09 9.76 -8.53
N GLY A 27 -11.61 8.86 -7.67
CA GLY A 27 -10.19 8.57 -7.46
C GLY A 27 -9.50 9.48 -6.45
N ILE A 28 -10.18 10.47 -5.85
CA ILE A 28 -9.53 11.34 -4.84
C ILE A 28 -9.10 10.53 -3.60
N TYR A 29 -9.96 9.61 -3.14
CA TYR A 29 -9.64 8.78 -1.98
C TYR A 29 -8.45 7.84 -2.23
N TYR A 30 -8.19 7.44 -3.49
CA TYR A 30 -7.04 6.62 -3.83
C TYR A 30 -5.71 7.32 -3.44
N PHE A 31 -5.59 8.63 -3.65
CA PHE A 31 -4.39 9.38 -3.21
C PHE A 31 -4.25 9.43 -1.68
N TYR A 32 -5.36 9.60 -0.96
CA TYR A 32 -5.34 9.54 0.51
C TYR A 32 -4.93 8.15 1.01
N TRP A 33 -5.40 7.09 0.36
CA TRP A 33 -5.04 5.72 0.67
C TRP A 33 -3.53 5.50 0.47
N GLN A 34 -2.97 5.97 -0.65
CA GLN A 34 -1.54 5.88 -0.92
C GLN A 34 -0.69 6.62 0.11
N TYR A 35 -1.09 7.85 0.49
CA TYR A 35 -0.44 8.60 1.57
C TYR A 35 -0.31 7.76 2.84
N LYS A 36 -1.40 7.11 3.24
CA LYS A 36 -1.44 6.32 4.47
C LYS A 36 -0.68 4.99 4.39
N GLN A 37 -0.67 4.34 3.23
CA GLN A 37 0.18 3.16 3.04
C GLN A 37 1.66 3.52 3.14
N MET A 38 2.07 4.65 2.56
CA MET A 38 3.47 5.12 2.65
C MET A 38 3.88 5.44 4.09
N GLU A 39 3.02 6.13 4.86
CA GLU A 39 3.26 6.36 6.30
C GLU A 39 3.42 5.04 7.06
N THR A 40 2.52 4.09 6.80
CA THR A 40 2.55 2.76 7.44
C THR A 40 3.86 2.04 7.11
N LEU A 41 4.24 1.95 5.84
CA LEU A 41 5.48 1.25 5.44
C LEU A 41 6.73 1.92 6.00
N ASN A 42 6.83 3.26 5.97
CA ASN A 42 7.98 3.96 6.56
C ASN A 42 8.12 3.68 8.05
N ALA A 43 7.00 3.70 8.80
CA ALA A 43 7.00 3.43 10.22
C ALA A 43 7.38 1.97 10.52
N TRP A 44 6.86 1.01 9.76
CA TRP A 44 7.19 -0.41 9.93
C TRP A 44 8.63 -0.77 9.50
N LEU A 45 9.17 -0.09 8.48
CA LEU A 45 10.57 -0.24 8.06
C LEU A 45 11.55 0.55 8.94
N GLY A 46 11.06 1.49 9.74
CA GLY A 46 11.89 2.39 10.55
C GLY A 46 12.75 3.37 9.73
N ARG A 47 12.32 3.73 8.53
CA ARG A 47 13.03 4.66 7.62
C ARG A 47 12.07 5.49 6.76
N GLU A 48 12.46 6.71 6.42
CA GLU A 48 11.70 7.58 5.52
C GLU A 48 12.04 7.31 4.05
N GLU A 49 11.52 6.20 3.50
CA GLU A 49 11.80 5.77 2.13
C GLU A 49 10.71 6.20 1.12
N TYR A 50 9.46 6.25 1.56
CA TYR A 50 8.30 6.59 0.75
C TYR A 50 7.82 8.00 1.05
N ASN A 51 7.73 8.86 0.02
CA ASN A 51 7.32 10.25 0.16
C ASN A 51 6.14 10.55 -0.77
N PHE A 52 4.97 10.79 -0.16
CA PHE A 52 3.72 11.02 -0.88
C PHE A 52 3.78 12.23 -1.82
N TRP A 53 4.32 13.37 -1.37
CA TRP A 53 4.34 14.58 -2.18
C TRP A 53 5.25 14.44 -3.40
N LEU A 54 6.43 13.84 -3.20
CA LEU A 54 7.34 13.53 -4.29
C LEU A 54 6.70 12.54 -5.27
N TRP A 55 6.08 11.47 -4.75
CA TRP A 55 5.38 10.50 -5.56
C TRP A 55 4.23 11.13 -6.35
N LEU A 56 3.41 11.98 -5.73
CA LEU A 56 2.27 12.63 -6.39
C LEU A 56 2.72 13.54 -7.54
N VAL A 57 3.79 14.31 -7.33
CA VAL A 57 4.37 15.13 -8.40
C VAL A 57 4.86 14.26 -9.54
N LEU A 58 5.60 13.19 -9.27
CA LEU A 58 6.10 12.28 -10.30
C LEU A 58 4.97 11.50 -10.99
N TYR A 59 3.94 11.10 -10.25
CA TYR A 59 2.72 10.49 -10.77
C TYR A 59 2.08 11.38 -11.84
N ILE A 60 1.89 12.67 -11.55
CA ILE A 60 1.30 13.63 -12.50
C ILE A 60 2.24 13.86 -13.68
N LEU A 61 3.53 14.11 -13.42
CA LEU A 61 4.52 14.44 -14.46
C LEU A 61 4.78 13.30 -15.45
N THR A 62 4.67 12.06 -14.99
CA THR A 62 4.94 10.87 -15.81
C THR A 62 3.67 10.23 -16.35
N CYS A 63 2.51 10.88 -16.22
CA CYS A 63 1.21 10.33 -16.59
C CYS A 63 1.01 8.92 -16.01
N SER A 64 1.16 8.80 -14.68
CA SER A 64 1.07 7.58 -13.88
C SER A 64 2.07 6.45 -14.19
N ILE A 65 3.00 6.62 -15.14
CA ILE A 65 4.02 5.57 -15.41
C ILE A 65 4.91 5.34 -14.19
N PHE A 66 5.27 6.41 -13.46
CA PHE A 66 6.08 6.29 -12.24
C PHE A 66 5.39 5.50 -11.13
N GLU A 67 4.06 5.47 -11.12
CA GLU A 67 3.28 4.69 -10.18
C GLU A 67 3.64 3.20 -10.24
N LEU A 68 3.83 2.65 -11.45
CA LEU A 68 4.18 1.23 -11.63
C LEU A 68 5.48 0.85 -10.90
N TYR A 69 6.47 1.73 -10.96
CA TYR A 69 7.72 1.56 -10.23
C TYR A 69 7.49 1.65 -8.72
N TYR A 70 6.63 2.56 -8.28
CA TYR A 70 6.34 2.75 -6.85
C TYR A 70 5.58 1.57 -6.25
N GLU A 71 4.60 1.03 -6.98
CA GLU A 71 3.85 -0.18 -6.62
C GLU A 71 4.77 -1.38 -6.45
N TYR A 72 5.74 -1.56 -7.36
CA TYR A 72 6.78 -2.58 -7.21
C TYR A 72 7.64 -2.36 -5.95
N LYS A 73 8.04 -1.11 -5.70
CA LYS A 73 8.89 -0.73 -4.57
C LYS A 73 8.17 -0.91 -3.22
N MET A 74 6.89 -0.56 -3.14
CA MET A 74 6.06 -0.74 -1.95
C MET A 74 5.81 -2.23 -1.66
N ALA A 75 5.50 -3.02 -2.68
CA ALA A 75 5.36 -4.47 -2.53
C ALA A 75 6.63 -5.16 -2.00
N LYS A 76 7.83 -4.69 -2.41
CA LYS A 76 9.08 -5.16 -1.81
C LYS A 76 9.24 -4.77 -0.34
N GLY A 77 8.91 -3.53 0.01
CA GLY A 77 8.92 -3.08 1.41
C GLY A 77 7.97 -3.89 2.28
N ILE A 78 6.79 -4.23 1.76
CA ILE A 78 5.85 -5.14 2.43
C ILE A 78 6.48 -6.51 2.69
N ASN A 79 7.11 -7.12 1.68
CA ASN A 79 7.77 -8.41 1.85
C ASN A 79 8.93 -8.33 2.88
N GLU A 80 9.71 -7.25 2.89
CA GLU A 80 10.77 -7.02 3.88
C GLU A 80 10.23 -6.91 5.32
N ILE A 81 9.09 -6.23 5.50
CA ILE A 81 8.39 -6.18 6.79
C ILE A 81 7.90 -7.58 7.17
N GLN A 82 7.33 -8.33 6.23
CA GLN A 82 6.85 -9.69 6.51
C GLN A 82 7.98 -10.64 6.92
N GLU A 83 9.10 -10.61 6.19
CA GLU A 83 10.30 -11.41 6.49
C GLU A 83 10.85 -11.09 7.88
N SER A 84 11.05 -9.81 8.18
CA SER A 84 11.59 -9.35 9.47
C SER A 84 10.68 -9.64 10.67
N ASN A 85 9.36 -9.75 10.45
CA ASN A 85 8.36 -10.04 11.49
C ASN A 85 7.90 -11.50 11.51
N SER A 86 8.56 -12.40 10.76
CA SER A 86 8.18 -13.82 10.63
C SER A 86 6.72 -14.03 10.17
N LEU A 87 6.20 -13.09 9.37
CA LEU A 87 4.88 -13.18 8.74
C LEU A 87 5.01 -13.93 7.41
N ARG A 88 3.89 -14.52 6.93
CA ARG A 88 3.88 -15.28 5.69
C ARG A 88 4.07 -14.35 4.49
N GLU A 89 5.24 -14.44 3.87
CA GLU A 89 5.61 -13.71 2.66
C GLU A 89 4.79 -14.12 1.44
N ASN A 90 4.58 -13.16 0.54
CA ASN A 90 4.10 -13.39 -0.81
C ASN A 90 5.17 -12.94 -1.82
N LYS A 91 6.04 -13.88 -2.22
CA LYS A 91 7.20 -13.59 -3.08
C LYS A 91 6.81 -13.04 -4.46
N ASP A 92 5.59 -13.34 -4.92
CA ASP A 92 5.06 -12.89 -6.20
C ASP A 92 4.33 -11.54 -6.11
N LEU A 93 4.15 -10.98 -4.90
CA LEU A 93 3.38 -9.76 -4.66
C LEU A 93 3.81 -8.59 -5.55
N ALA A 94 5.12 -8.37 -5.68
CA ALA A 94 5.66 -7.27 -6.49
C ALA A 94 5.37 -7.44 -7.98
N LEU A 95 5.41 -8.67 -8.50
CA LEU A 95 5.06 -8.96 -9.89
C LEU A 95 3.55 -8.80 -10.13
N ILE A 96 2.73 -9.30 -9.21
CA ILE A 96 1.27 -9.19 -9.26
C ILE A 96 0.85 -7.71 -9.26
N CYS A 97 1.41 -6.89 -8.35
CA CYS A 97 1.07 -5.47 -8.27
C CYS A 97 1.38 -4.74 -9.58
N VAL A 98 2.55 -4.96 -10.18
CA VAL A 98 2.92 -4.33 -11.46
C VAL A 98 1.97 -4.72 -12.59
N LEU A 99 1.68 -6.02 -12.73
CA LEU A 99 0.79 -6.51 -13.79
C LEU A 99 -0.63 -5.96 -13.62
N VAL A 100 -1.13 -5.94 -12.39
CA VAL A 100 -2.48 -5.46 -12.08
C VAL A 100 -2.59 -3.93 -12.25
N SER A 101 -1.57 -3.16 -11.88
CA SER A 101 -1.58 -1.70 -12.02
C SER A 101 -1.71 -1.24 -13.47
N ILE A 102 -1.11 -1.98 -14.43
CA ILE A 102 -1.21 -1.68 -15.86
C ILE A 102 -2.67 -1.69 -16.34
N PHE A 103 -3.51 -2.60 -15.82
CA PHE A 103 -4.90 -2.75 -16.25
C PHE A 103 -5.92 -2.00 -15.38
N SER A 104 -5.54 -1.58 -14.16
CA SER A 104 -6.47 -1.04 -13.16
C SER A 104 -6.18 0.39 -12.69
N LEU A 105 -5.21 1.08 -13.33
CA LEU A 105 -4.74 2.40 -12.87
C LEU A 105 -4.33 2.37 -11.39
N GLY A 106 -3.65 1.29 -10.98
CA GLY A 106 -3.11 1.10 -9.63
C GLY A 106 -4.08 0.75 -8.51
N LEU A 107 -5.38 1.02 -8.64
CA LEU A 107 -6.35 0.81 -7.56
C LEU A 107 -6.38 -0.65 -7.06
N ALA A 108 -6.30 -1.62 -7.96
CA ALA A 108 -6.30 -3.03 -7.56
C ALA A 108 -4.96 -3.47 -6.95
N ALA A 109 -3.83 -2.85 -7.33
CA ALA A 109 -2.56 -3.10 -6.67
C ALA A 109 -2.54 -2.53 -5.26
N THR A 110 -3.05 -1.30 -5.06
CA THR A 110 -3.25 -0.70 -3.74
C THR A 110 -4.13 -1.56 -2.83
N ALA A 111 -5.19 -2.18 -3.37
CA ALA A 111 -6.05 -3.11 -2.63
C ALA A 111 -5.30 -4.38 -2.20
N ILE A 112 -4.48 -4.96 -3.09
CA ILE A 112 -3.66 -6.15 -2.81
C ILE A 112 -2.58 -5.82 -1.76
N GLN A 113 -1.95 -4.65 -1.85
CA GLN A 113 -0.97 -4.20 -0.86
C GLN A 113 -1.63 -3.98 0.50
N GLN A 114 -2.81 -3.36 0.54
CA GLN A 114 -3.54 -3.19 1.80
C GLN A 114 -3.90 -4.53 2.45
N TRP A 115 -4.22 -5.55 1.64
CA TRP A 115 -4.44 -6.91 2.15
C TRP A 115 -3.23 -7.47 2.90
N GLU A 116 -2.03 -7.23 2.36
CA GLU A 116 -0.78 -7.66 2.99
C GLU A 116 -0.42 -6.79 4.21
N VAL A 117 -0.67 -5.48 4.14
CA VAL A 117 -0.44 -4.53 5.26
C VAL A 117 -1.35 -4.85 6.44
N ASN A 118 -2.61 -5.24 6.22
CA ASN A 118 -3.52 -5.63 7.31
C ASN A 118 -2.97 -6.82 8.13
N LYS A 119 -2.20 -7.72 7.50
CA LYS A 119 -1.55 -8.83 8.21
C LYS A 119 -0.48 -8.39 9.20
N PHE A 120 0.10 -7.19 9.04
CA PHE A 120 1.05 -6.65 10.01
C PHE A 120 0.42 -6.50 11.40
N TYR A 121 -0.89 -6.26 11.42
CA TYR A 121 -1.69 -6.07 12.63
C TYR A 121 -2.43 -7.36 13.05
N GLY A 122 -2.21 -8.49 12.37
CA GLY A 122 -2.89 -9.74 12.66
C GLY A 122 -4.35 -9.80 12.17
N GLU A 123 -4.81 -8.82 11.40
CA GLU A 123 -6.13 -8.87 10.80
C GLU A 123 -6.13 -9.72 9.52
N SER A 124 -7.13 -10.60 9.44
CA SER A 124 -7.49 -11.27 8.19
C SER A 124 -8.48 -10.34 7.49
N ALA A 125 -8.14 -9.88 6.28
CA ALA A 125 -8.86 -9.12 5.23
C ALA A 125 -10.33 -8.65 5.35
N ASP A 126 -11.13 -9.18 6.27
CA ASP A 126 -12.57 -9.05 6.37
C ASP A 126 -12.93 -8.36 7.71
N GLY A 127 -12.62 -7.06 7.76
CA GLY A 127 -13.18 -6.08 8.70
C GLY A 127 -14.01 -5.04 7.95
#